data_AF-A0A7Y0S7E4-F1
#
_entry.id   AF-A0A7Y0S7E4-F1
#
_cell.length_a   1.000
_cell.length_b   1.000
_cell.length_c   1.000
_cell.angle_alpha   90.00
_cell.angle_beta   90.00
_cell.angle_gamma   90.00
#
_symmetry.space_group_name_H-M   'P 1'
#
loop_
_entity.id
_entity.type
_entity.pdbx_description
1 polymer ?
#
loop_
_entity_poly.entity_id
_entity_poly.type
_entity_poly.pdbx_seq_one_letter_code
_entity_poly.pdbx_strand_id
1 'polypeptide(L)'
;QARTTPVQSWFLDQSLVLGYWSGEGKRSYHHTAPVNSLYALHEALLILKNEGLENAWARHQLMHEKLKNGLQKLGFEFVVDEAHRLPQLNAIYVPEGIDEAKVRAHLLETYNLEIGAGLGALAGKAWR
;
A
#
# COMPACT_ATOMS: atom_id res chain seq x y z
N GLN A 1 -8.12 -27.69 13.02
CA GLN A 1 -8.76 -28.54 12.00
C GLN A 1 -7.70 -28.97 11.01
N ALA A 2 -7.51 -30.27 10.77
CA ALA A 2 -6.52 -30.77 9.80
C ALA A 2 -7.09 -30.78 8.39
N ARG A 3 -6.24 -30.61 7.36
CA ARG A 3 -6.64 -30.68 5.95
C ARG A 3 -7.05 -32.11 5.57
N THR A 4 -8.09 -32.23 4.74
CA THR A 4 -8.55 -33.51 4.17
C THR A 4 -8.01 -33.77 2.76
N THR A 5 -7.37 -32.78 2.13
CA THR A 5 -6.78 -32.87 0.80
C THR A 5 -5.36 -32.32 0.78
N PRO A 6 -4.49 -32.82 -0.12
CA PRO A 6 -3.15 -32.26 -0.32
C PRO A 6 -3.17 -30.77 -0.66
N VAL A 7 -2.05 -30.08 -0.48
CA VAL A 7 -1.90 -28.71 -0.98
C VAL A 7 -1.86 -28.75 -2.50
N GLN A 8 -2.75 -28.00 -3.15
CA GLN A 8 -2.92 -28.06 -4.61
C GLN A 8 -1.85 -27.27 -5.37
N SER A 9 -1.28 -26.24 -4.74
CA SER A 9 -0.23 -25.42 -5.32
C SER A 9 1.08 -25.71 -4.59
N TRP A 10 2.00 -26.36 -5.28
CA TRP A 10 3.33 -26.61 -4.76
C TRP A 10 4.05 -25.30 -4.39
N PHE A 11 3.96 -24.28 -5.25
CA PHE A 11 4.61 -22.98 -5.02
C PHE A 11 4.04 -22.21 -3.83
N LEU A 12 2.76 -22.43 -3.50
CA LEU A 12 2.08 -21.80 -2.36
C LEU A 12 1.98 -22.74 -1.15
N ASP A 13 2.66 -23.89 -1.18
CA ASP A 13 2.72 -24.78 -0.04
C ASP A 13 3.62 -24.19 1.05
N GLN A 14 2.98 -23.59 2.05
CA GLN A 14 3.69 -22.94 3.15
C GLN A 14 4.56 -23.90 3.95
N SER A 15 4.26 -25.21 3.97
CA SER A 15 5.10 -26.19 4.64
C SER A 15 6.45 -26.34 3.94
N LEU A 16 6.46 -26.33 2.61
CA LEU A 16 7.68 -26.39 1.80
C LEU A 16 8.47 -25.07 1.87
N VAL A 17 7.75 -23.94 1.85
CA VAL A 17 8.35 -22.61 2.05
C VAL A 17 9.01 -22.52 3.43
N LEU A 18 8.32 -22.91 4.50
CA LEU A 18 8.89 -22.89 5.86
C LEU A 18 10.09 -23.84 5.99
N GLY A 19 10.05 -25.02 5.36
CA GLY A 19 11.22 -25.92 5.30
C GLY A 19 12.42 -25.30 4.60
N TYR A 20 12.18 -24.52 3.54
CA TYR A 20 13.22 -23.76 2.83
C TYR A 20 13.82 -22.61 3.69
N TRP A 21 12.99 -21.93 4.49
CA TRP A 21 13.39 -20.75 5.27
C TRP A 21 13.92 -21.04 6.69
N SER A 22 13.38 -22.05 7.38
CA SER A 22 13.70 -22.34 8.80
C SER A 22 15.10 -22.87 9.03
N GLY A 23 15.75 -23.44 8.01
CA GLY A 23 17.13 -23.88 8.07
C GLY A 23 17.38 -25.14 8.92
N GLU A 24 16.34 -25.74 9.51
CA GLU A 24 16.44 -27.02 10.21
C GLU A 24 16.36 -28.19 9.21
N GLY A 25 17.44 -28.97 9.12
CA GLY A 25 17.53 -30.15 8.23
C GLY A 25 18.22 -29.91 6.89
N LYS A 26 18.15 -30.90 5.99
CA LYS A 26 18.76 -30.84 4.66
C LYS A 26 17.97 -29.84 3.81
N ARG A 27 18.56 -28.68 3.48
CA ARG A 27 17.92 -27.64 2.64
C ARG A 27 17.25 -28.26 1.42
N SER A 28 15.93 -28.36 1.45
CA SER A 28 15.13 -28.72 0.28
C SER A 28 15.05 -27.51 -0.63
N TYR A 29 15.51 -27.63 -1.87
CA TYR A 29 15.36 -26.57 -2.85
C TYR A 29 13.87 -26.41 -3.20
N HIS A 30 13.26 -25.27 -2.83
CA HIS A 30 11.89 -24.90 -3.21
C HIS A 30 11.88 -23.95 -4.41
N HIS A 31 12.68 -22.89 -4.37
CA HIS A 31 12.77 -21.96 -5.49
C HIS A 31 14.04 -21.14 -5.37
N THR A 32 14.42 -20.49 -6.46
CA THR A 32 15.41 -19.41 -6.41
C THR A 32 14.76 -18.20 -5.78
N ALA A 33 15.17 -17.85 -4.56
CA ALA A 33 14.63 -16.68 -3.87
C ALA A 33 14.95 -15.38 -4.63
N PRO A 34 14.05 -14.38 -4.60
CA PRO A 34 14.28 -13.08 -5.22
C PRO A 34 15.24 -12.24 -4.36
N VAL A 35 16.55 -12.55 -4.44
CA VAL A 35 17.60 -12.01 -3.56
C VAL A 35 17.55 -10.47 -3.45
N ASN A 36 17.44 -9.76 -4.56
CA ASN A 36 17.39 -8.30 -4.55
C ASN A 36 16.16 -7.76 -3.81
N SER A 37 14.99 -8.38 -3.96
CA SER A 37 13.78 -8.00 -3.23
C SER A 37 13.91 -8.27 -1.73
N LEU A 38 14.64 -9.32 -1.34
CA LEU A 38 14.91 -9.61 0.06
C LEU A 38 15.85 -8.57 0.69
N TYR A 39 16.87 -8.11 -0.03
CA TYR A 39 17.71 -7.00 0.44
C TYR A 39 16.91 -5.70 0.55
N ALA A 40 16.07 -5.37 -0.43
CA ALA A 40 15.21 -4.20 -0.36
C ALA A 40 14.24 -4.26 0.84
N LEU A 41 13.64 -5.43 1.08
CA LEU A 41 12.76 -5.66 2.24
C LEU A 41 13.53 -5.53 3.57
N HIS A 42 14.74 -6.09 3.64
CA HIS A 42 15.58 -5.98 4.83
C HIS A 42 15.87 -4.52 5.18
N GLU A 43 16.31 -3.73 4.21
CA GLU A 43 16.60 -2.31 4.43
C GLU A 43 15.34 -1.51 4.78
N ALA A 44 14.20 -1.77 4.13
CA ALA A 44 12.94 -1.12 4.48
C ALA A 44 12.52 -1.39 5.93
N LEU A 45 12.70 -2.63 6.40
CA LEU A 45 12.42 -3.00 7.79
C LEU A 45 13.43 -2.40 8.77
N LEU A 46 14.71 -2.30 8.40
CA LEU A 46 15.72 -1.63 9.22
C LEU A 46 15.41 -0.13 9.38
N ILE A 47 15.02 0.55 8.31
CA ILE A 47 14.60 1.96 8.36
C ILE A 47 13.44 2.14 9.33
N LEU A 48 12.39 1.31 9.20
CA LEU A 48 11.24 1.35 10.10
C LEU A 48 11.61 1.04 11.56
N LYS A 49 12.47 0.04 11.77
CA LYS A 49 12.96 -0.32 13.10
C LYS A 49 13.76 0.82 13.75
N ASN A 50 14.60 1.50 12.97
CA ASN A 50 15.41 2.61 13.45
C ASN A 50 14.56 3.86 13.75
N GLU A 51 13.49 4.10 12.98
CA GLU A 51 12.51 5.15 13.28
C GLU A 51 11.66 4.80 14.53
N GLY A 52 11.24 3.54 14.65
CA GLY A 52 10.26 3.08 15.64
C GLY A 52 8.83 3.12 15.10
N LEU A 53 8.02 2.10 15.43
CA LEU A 53 6.66 1.95 14.91
C LEU A 53 5.75 3.11 15.31
N GLU A 54 5.78 3.50 16.58
CA GLU A 54 4.94 4.56 17.12
C GLU A 54 5.28 5.92 16.48
N ASN A 55 6.57 6.17 16.23
CA ASN A 55 7.03 7.37 15.54
C ASN A 55 6.57 7.39 14.09
N ALA A 56 6.66 6.26 13.39
CA ALA A 56 6.16 6.13 12.03
C ALA A 56 4.63 6.39 11.98
N TRP A 57 3.85 5.78 12.88
CA TRP A 57 2.40 6.01 12.95
C TRP A 57 2.07 7.48 13.22
N ALA A 58 2.74 8.11 14.18
CA ALA A 58 2.56 9.52 14.50
C ALA A 58 2.90 10.42 13.30
N ARG A 59 3.98 10.12 12.56
CA ARG A 59 4.35 10.83 11.34
C ARG A 59 3.28 10.69 10.25
N HIS A 60 2.77 9.48 10.03
CA HIS A 60 1.69 9.24 9.06
C HIS A 60 0.39 9.96 9.46
N GLN A 61 0.00 9.94 10.74
CA GLN A 61 -1.15 10.70 11.24
C GLN A 61 -0.97 12.20 11.04
N LEU A 62 0.21 12.74 11.38
CA LEU A 62 0.50 14.16 11.20
C LEU A 62 0.39 14.59 9.73
N MET A 63 0.88 13.78 8.80
CA MET A 63 0.78 14.09 7.37
C MET A 63 -0.67 13.97 6.86
N HIS A 64 -1.43 12.97 7.34
CA HIS A 64 -2.86 12.86 7.06
C HIS A 64 -3.60 14.13 7.47
N GLU A 65 -3.42 14.58 8.70
CA GLU A 65 -4.08 15.79 9.21
C GLU A 65 -3.72 17.03 8.39
N LYS A 66 -2.46 17.18 8.00
CA LYS A 66 -2.01 18.29 7.15
C LYS A 66 -2.71 18.27 5.79
N LEU A 67 -2.72 17.12 5.11
CA LEU A 67 -3.32 16.99 3.79
C LEU A 67 -4.85 17.14 3.87
N LYS A 68 -5.50 16.47 4.82
CA LYS A 68 -6.94 16.57 5.08
C LYS A 68 -7.39 18.01 5.26
N ASN A 69 -6.73 18.75 6.15
CA ASN A 69 -7.05 20.16 6.40
C ASN A 69 -6.85 21.03 5.15
N GLY A 70 -5.83 20.75 4.33
CA GLY A 70 -5.61 21.44 3.06
C GLY A 70 -6.72 21.15 2.04
N LEU A 71 -7.07 19.89 1.85
CA LEU A 71 -8.12 19.46 0.92
C LEU A 71 -9.49 19.99 1.32
N GLN A 72 -9.84 19.97 2.60
CA GLN A 72 -11.10 20.53 3.10
C GLN A 72 -11.19 22.04 2.89
N LYS A 73 -10.09 22.78 3.07
CA LYS A 73 -10.04 24.23 2.76
C LYS A 73 -10.22 24.53 1.28
N LEU A 74 -9.83 23.59 0.42
CA LEU A 74 -10.05 23.67 -1.03
C LEU A 74 -11.46 23.20 -1.44
N GLY A 75 -12.29 22.75 -0.49
CA GLY A 75 -13.66 22.30 -0.74
C GLY A 75 -13.79 20.85 -1.21
N PHE A 76 -12.75 20.03 -1.08
CA PHE A 76 -12.84 18.61 -1.41
C PHE A 76 -13.59 17.81 -0.35
N GLU A 77 -14.40 16.87 -0.82
CA GLU A 77 -15.12 15.91 0.03
C GLU A 77 -14.39 14.57 0.05
N PHE A 78 -14.31 13.97 1.24
CA PHE A 78 -13.70 12.65 1.43
C PHE A 78 -14.73 11.54 1.19
N VAL A 79 -14.28 10.43 0.58
CA VAL A 79 -15.12 9.26 0.28
C VAL A 79 -15.49 8.47 1.53
N VAL A 80 -14.62 8.50 2.56
CA VAL A 80 -14.75 7.70 3.78
C VAL A 80 -15.03 8.62 4.96
N ASP A 81 -15.90 8.18 5.88
CA ASP A 81 -16.17 8.87 7.14
C ASP A 81 -14.91 9.02 7.99
N GLU A 82 -14.77 10.15 8.68
CA GLU A 82 -13.53 10.52 9.38
C GLU A 82 -13.04 9.48 10.39
N ALA A 83 -13.96 8.85 11.13
CA ALA A 83 -13.63 7.82 12.12
C ALA A 83 -13.05 6.53 11.53
N HIS A 84 -13.14 6.35 10.20
CA HIS A 84 -12.74 5.12 9.50
C HIS A 84 -11.63 5.35 8.46
N ARG A 85 -11.04 6.56 8.42
CA ARG A 85 -9.97 6.89 7.46
C ARG A 85 -8.65 6.25 7.85
N LEU A 86 -7.92 5.79 6.84
CA LEU A 86 -6.54 5.32 6.96
C LEU A 86 -5.59 6.50 6.74
N PRO A 87 -4.69 6.85 7.69
CA PRO A 87 -3.81 8.01 7.53
C PRO A 87 -2.93 7.99 6.27
N GLN A 88 -2.55 6.81 5.81
CA GLN A 88 -1.67 6.61 4.66
C GLN A 88 -2.36 6.85 3.31
N LEU A 89 -3.69 6.96 3.24
CA LEU A 89 -4.44 7.08 1.98
C LEU A 89 -5.63 8.04 2.12
N ASN A 90 -5.70 9.04 1.24
CA ASN A 90 -6.72 10.08 1.29
C ASN A 90 -7.59 10.02 0.05
N ALA A 91 -8.69 9.26 0.11
CA ALA A 91 -9.64 9.16 -0.99
C ALA A 91 -10.63 10.34 -0.96
N ILE A 92 -10.62 11.15 -2.03
CA ILE A 92 -11.49 12.31 -2.20
C ILE A 92 -12.29 12.23 -3.49
N TYR A 93 -13.48 12.81 -3.51
CA TYR A 93 -14.29 12.92 -4.72
C TYR A 93 -13.70 13.95 -5.69
N VAL A 94 -13.82 13.63 -6.97
CA VAL A 94 -13.55 14.57 -8.06
C VAL A 94 -14.72 15.56 -8.11
N PRO A 95 -14.46 16.89 -8.10
CA PRO A 95 -15.53 17.88 -8.24
C PRO A 95 -16.29 17.72 -9.55
N GLU A 96 -17.57 18.08 -9.54
CA GLU A 96 -18.43 17.97 -10.72
C GLU A 96 -17.86 18.75 -11.92
N GLY A 97 -17.97 18.16 -13.11
CA GLY A 97 -17.52 18.77 -14.36
C GLY A 97 -16.00 18.72 -14.62
N ILE A 98 -15.22 18.14 -13.70
CA ILE A 98 -13.78 17.99 -13.88
C ILE A 98 -13.44 16.69 -14.62
N ASP A 99 -12.64 16.83 -15.68
CA ASP A 99 -12.00 15.69 -16.36
C ASP A 99 -10.80 15.22 -15.54
N GLU A 100 -11.03 14.23 -14.68
CA GLU A 100 -10.05 13.79 -13.69
C GLU A 100 -8.74 13.32 -14.31
N ALA A 101 -8.83 12.62 -15.45
CA ALA A 101 -7.68 12.05 -16.13
C ALA A 101 -6.75 13.15 -16.65
N LYS A 102 -7.30 14.26 -17.16
CA LYS A 102 -6.51 15.43 -17.57
C LYS A 102 -5.82 16.10 -16.41
N VAL A 103 -6.49 16.21 -15.25
CA VAL A 103 -5.85 16.77 -14.04
C VAL A 103 -4.67 15.91 -13.61
N ARG A 104 -4.85 14.57 -13.53
CA ARG A 104 -3.75 13.67 -13.17
C ARG A 104 -2.59 13.73 -14.17
N ALA A 105 -2.89 13.76 -15.47
CA ALA A 105 -1.87 13.90 -16.51
C ALA A 105 -1.09 15.22 -16.33
N HIS A 106 -1.79 16.33 -16.10
CA HIS A 106 -1.15 17.62 -15.87
C HIS A 106 -0.27 17.62 -14.62
N LEU A 107 -0.74 17.04 -13.51
CA LEU A 107 0.05 16.90 -12.28
C LEU A 107 1.35 16.10 -12.52
N LEU A 108 1.25 14.99 -13.25
CA LEU A 108 2.40 14.15 -13.54
C LEU A 108 3.38 14.83 -14.51
N GLU A 109 2.89 15.36 -15.62
CA GLU A 109 3.72 15.93 -16.69
C GLU A 109 4.35 17.27 -16.31
N THR A 110 3.65 18.09 -15.53
CA THR A 110 4.10 19.46 -15.19
C THR A 110 4.82 19.51 -13.85
N TYR A 111 4.40 18.69 -12.88
CA TYR A 111 4.91 18.76 -11.50
C TYR A 111 5.61 17.48 -11.04
N ASN A 112 5.69 16.45 -11.88
CA ASN A 112 6.19 15.13 -11.49
C ASN A 112 5.47 14.59 -10.25
N LEU A 113 4.17 14.87 -10.14
CA LEU A 113 3.31 14.48 -9.04
C LEU A 113 2.27 13.49 -9.52
N GLU A 114 2.37 12.25 -9.05
CA GLU A 114 1.39 11.22 -9.33
C GLU A 114 0.33 11.16 -8.23
N ILE A 115 -0.95 11.14 -8.63
CA ILE A 115 -2.08 10.77 -7.77
C ILE A 115 -2.84 9.61 -8.43
N GLY A 116 -3.46 8.75 -7.63
CA GLY A 116 -4.16 7.58 -8.12
C GLY A 116 -5.56 7.90 -8.61
N ALA A 117 -6.00 7.23 -9.67
CA ALA A 117 -7.42 7.19 -10.03
C ALA A 117 -8.22 6.30 -9.06
N GLY A 118 -9.50 6.62 -8.90
CA GLY A 118 -10.51 5.71 -8.39
C GLY A 118 -10.66 4.48 -9.30
N LEU A 119 -11.06 3.35 -8.73
CA LEU A 119 -11.21 2.07 -9.43
C LEU A 119 -12.64 1.53 -9.24
N GLY A 120 -13.08 0.68 -10.16
CA GLY A 120 -14.41 0.06 -10.10
C GLY A 120 -15.52 1.10 -10.03
N ALA A 121 -16.38 1.03 -9.01
CA ALA A 121 -17.50 1.96 -8.81
C ALA A 121 -17.08 3.43 -8.64
N LEU A 122 -15.81 3.69 -8.30
CA LEU A 122 -15.23 5.02 -8.11
C LEU A 122 -14.40 5.51 -9.31
N ALA A 123 -14.30 4.72 -10.39
CA ALA A 123 -13.59 5.15 -11.60
C ALA A 123 -14.20 6.45 -12.16
N GLY A 124 -13.33 7.44 -12.43
CA GLY A 124 -13.75 8.77 -12.89
C GLY A 124 -14.38 9.67 -11.81
N LYS A 125 -14.55 9.18 -10.57
CA LYS A 125 -15.29 9.88 -9.50
C LYS A 125 -14.45 10.25 -8.29
N ALA A 126 -13.29 9.62 -8.11
CA ALA A 126 -12.43 9.86 -6.96
C ALA A 126 -10.95 9.83 -7.34
N TRP A 127 -10.13 10.52 -6.55
CA TRP A 127 -8.69 10.38 -6.50
C TRP A 127 -8.24 9.69 -5.22
N ARG A 128 -7.01 9.15 -5.22
CA ARG A 128 -6.38 8.41 -4.11
C ARG A 128 -4.94 8.84 -3.90
#